data_AF-A0AAV0AVK9-F1
#
_entry.id   AF-A0AAV0AVK9-F1
#
_cell.length_a   1.000
_cell.length_b   1.000
_cell.length_c   1.000
_cell.angle_alpha   90.00
_cell.angle_beta   90.00
_cell.angle_gamma   90.00
#
_symmetry.space_group_name_H-M   'P 1'
#
loop_
_entity.id
_entity.type
_entity.pdbx_description
1 polymer ?
#
loop_
_entity_poly.entity_id
_entity_poly.type
_entity_poly.pdbx_seq_one_letter_code
_entity_poly.pdbx_strand_id
1 'polypeptide(L)'
;MIYSTYLLIHYLTLFSGFKLFSCTFLSLRQNGEAIDPFKGYSSAERRVFFFDYDGTLTDGKINPEEQLEKLLYDQKNYIYIITARTVESVEMKLPRIKSERFFFVGEHGGVLKKSTALTSNGPSQFGLYCKSALKKFIDRLKNKGTVPKDEDFKTYANGHLTFGFSIEELKNKSWYQAFVDNLKTEINENKIGGETVDGLDLKNLEHAELNKLIGYKVEVLEKIGFISLQPKNLHKGSFVQRLLEQLKGEGLKIYVLGMGNDLPDEPFFQAMHKNGFTNTIKVGNDIQPDQSVAKLHLENPQQCLKFLEKLTLIQ
;
A
#
# COMPACT_ATOMS: atom_id res chain seq x y z
N MET A 1 32.40 1.60 39.40
CA MET A 1 31.77 0.29 39.15
C MET A 1 30.67 0.50 38.10
N ILE A 2 31.09 0.70 36.84
CA ILE A 2 30.22 0.80 35.66
C ILE A 2 30.96 -0.01 34.59
N TYR A 3 30.54 -1.25 34.37
CA TYR A 3 31.00 -2.10 33.27
C TYR A 3 29.88 -2.04 32.21
N SER A 4 30.16 -1.55 31.00
CA SER A 4 30.66 -2.32 29.85
C SER A 4 29.53 -2.85 28.96
N THR A 5 29.17 -2.08 27.93
CA THR A 5 28.42 -2.57 26.74
C THR A 5 28.91 -1.96 25.41
N TYR A 6 30.05 -1.27 25.39
CA TYR A 6 30.61 -0.70 24.15
C TYR A 6 31.72 -1.52 23.49
N LEU A 7 32.00 -2.74 23.98
CA LEU A 7 33.20 -3.49 23.58
C LEU A 7 32.89 -4.87 22.97
N LEU A 8 32.02 -4.93 21.97
CA LEU A 8 31.89 -6.12 21.12
C LEU A 8 31.71 -5.81 19.63
N ILE A 9 32.37 -4.75 19.14
CA ILE A 9 32.47 -4.45 17.70
C ILE A 9 33.93 -4.49 17.19
N HIS A 10 34.93 -4.70 18.06
CA HIS A 10 36.35 -4.67 17.65
C HIS A 10 37.12 -5.99 17.62
N TYR A 11 36.49 -7.14 17.91
CA TYR A 11 37.17 -8.43 17.81
C TYR A 11 36.58 -9.28 16.69
N LEU A 12 36.90 -8.95 15.44
CA LEU A 12 36.90 -9.88 14.29
C LEU A 12 37.68 -9.31 13.08
N THR A 13 38.75 -8.56 13.32
CA THR A 13 39.78 -8.26 12.32
C THR A 13 41.02 -9.05 12.69
N LEU A 14 41.12 -10.30 12.21
CA LEU A 14 42.37 -11.05 12.01
C LEU A 14 42.05 -12.45 11.44
N PHE A 15 41.40 -12.50 10.28
CA PHE A 15 41.60 -13.61 9.32
C PHE A 15 41.52 -13.03 7.91
N SER A 16 42.60 -13.25 7.17
CA SER A 16 42.92 -12.70 5.86
C SER A 16 41.85 -12.96 4.80
N GLY A 17 41.38 -11.90 4.14
CA GLY A 17 40.81 -12.00 2.78
C GLY A 17 39.31 -11.76 2.62
N PHE A 18 38.52 -11.73 3.69
CA PHE A 18 37.11 -11.33 3.58
C PHE A 18 36.97 -9.83 3.76
N LYS A 19 36.52 -9.12 2.71
CA LYS A 19 35.88 -7.80 2.86
C LYS A 19 34.64 -8.01 3.73
N LEU A 20 34.81 -7.89 5.04
CA LEU A 20 33.70 -7.65 5.95
C LEU A 20 33.11 -6.32 5.53
N PHE A 21 32.01 -6.38 4.78
CA PHE A 21 31.10 -5.25 4.69
C PHE A 21 30.71 -4.93 6.12
N SER A 22 31.32 -3.89 6.68
CA SER A 22 30.78 -3.15 7.81
C SER A 22 29.43 -2.59 7.37
N CYS A 23 28.41 -3.45 7.35
CA CYS A 23 27.06 -3.00 7.61
C CYS A 23 27.14 -2.46 9.03
N THR A 24 27.38 -1.16 9.15
CA THR A 24 27.04 -0.43 10.37
C THR A 24 25.65 -0.92 10.72
N PHE A 25 25.52 -1.65 11.83
CA PHE A 25 24.21 -1.86 12.40
C PHE A 25 23.66 -0.45 12.52
N LEU A 26 22.70 -0.08 11.66
CA LEU A 26 21.68 0.84 12.11
C LEU A 26 21.15 0.12 13.35
N SER A 27 21.67 0.48 14.53
CA SER A 27 21.01 0.15 15.77
C SER A 27 19.70 0.89 15.62
N LEU A 28 18.67 0.17 15.16
CA LEU A 28 17.35 0.71 15.01
C LEU A 28 16.91 1.01 16.44
N ARG A 29 17.03 2.28 16.81
CA ARG A 29 16.75 2.74 18.16
C ARG A 29 15.39 3.40 18.15
N GLN A 30 14.50 2.93 19.02
CA GLN A 30 13.31 3.67 19.39
C GLN A 30 13.51 4.17 20.81
N ASN A 31 13.48 5.48 21.01
CA ASN A 31 13.66 6.11 22.34
C ASN A 31 14.97 5.66 23.06
N GLY A 32 16.01 5.31 22.31
CA GLY A 32 17.29 4.83 22.85
C GLY A 32 17.39 3.32 23.07
N GLU A 33 16.29 2.57 22.97
CA GLU A 33 16.29 1.11 23.07
C GLU A 33 16.59 0.47 21.71
N ALA A 34 17.48 -0.52 21.70
CA ALA A 34 17.74 -1.31 20.50
C ALA A 34 16.53 -2.21 20.19
N ILE A 35 15.92 -2.02 19.02
CA ILE A 35 14.90 -2.92 18.51
C ILE A 35 15.58 -3.97 17.64
N ASP A 36 15.37 -5.23 17.98
CA ASP A 36 15.65 -6.34 17.08
C ASP A 36 14.44 -6.57 16.16
N PRO A 37 14.52 -6.17 14.88
CA PRO A 37 13.41 -6.35 13.94
C PRO A 37 13.14 -7.83 13.63
N PHE A 38 14.08 -8.73 13.97
CA PHE A 38 13.98 -10.16 13.73
C PHE A 38 13.43 -10.91 14.94
N LYS A 39 13.09 -10.21 16.03
CA LYS A 39 12.56 -10.83 17.24
C LYS A 39 11.32 -11.67 16.93
N GLY A 40 11.44 -12.96 17.20
CA GLY A 40 10.37 -13.95 16.98
C GLY A 40 10.35 -14.59 15.59
N TYR A 41 11.14 -14.11 14.62
CA TYR A 41 11.17 -14.59 13.24
C TYR A 41 11.41 -16.11 13.12
N SER A 42 12.54 -16.63 13.64
CA SER A 42 12.87 -18.06 13.54
C SER A 42 11.83 -18.95 14.23
N SER A 43 11.30 -18.46 15.37
CA SER A 43 10.36 -19.21 16.19
C SER A 43 8.89 -19.14 15.74
N ALA A 44 8.58 -18.38 14.69
CA ALA A 44 7.23 -18.27 14.16
C ALA A 44 6.83 -19.51 13.36
N GLU A 45 5.55 -19.85 13.45
CA GLU A 45 4.90 -20.90 12.64
C GLU A 45 4.45 -20.34 11.29
N ARG A 46 4.07 -19.05 11.26
CA ARG A 46 3.75 -18.31 10.04
C ARG A 46 4.38 -16.92 10.09
N ARG A 47 4.95 -16.48 8.98
CA ARG A 47 5.57 -15.17 8.81
C ARG A 47 4.83 -14.42 7.72
N VAL A 48 4.24 -13.28 8.06
CA VAL A 48 3.41 -12.49 7.16
C VAL A 48 4.10 -11.17 6.87
N PHE A 49 4.26 -10.87 5.59
CA PHE A 49 4.92 -9.67 5.12
C PHE A 49 3.92 -8.76 4.41
N PHE A 50 3.79 -7.54 4.89
CA PHE A 50 3.02 -6.47 4.26
C PHE A 50 3.99 -5.48 3.65
N PHE A 51 4.07 -5.44 2.32
CA PHE A 51 4.96 -4.52 1.63
C PHE A 51 4.16 -3.60 0.74
N ASP A 52 4.33 -2.29 0.91
CA ASP A 52 4.06 -1.37 -0.18
C ASP A 52 5.03 -1.63 -1.36
N TYR A 53 4.65 -1.17 -2.55
CA TYR A 53 5.41 -1.37 -3.76
C TYR A 53 6.25 -0.16 -4.17
N ASP A 54 5.62 0.96 -4.55
CA ASP A 54 6.29 2.10 -5.18
C ASP A 54 6.97 3.02 -4.15
N GLY A 55 8.28 3.14 -4.25
CA GLY A 55 9.15 3.85 -3.31
C GLY A 55 9.47 3.06 -2.03
N THR A 56 8.89 1.88 -1.87
CA THR A 56 9.22 0.92 -0.81
C THR A 56 10.09 -0.23 -1.35
N LEU A 57 9.57 -1.05 -2.25
CA LEU A 57 10.32 -2.17 -2.85
C LEU A 57 11.04 -1.78 -4.15
N THR A 58 10.59 -0.73 -4.82
CA THR A 58 11.18 -0.25 -6.07
C THR A 58 11.06 1.26 -6.20
N ASP A 59 12.06 1.92 -6.76
CA ASP A 59 12.02 3.31 -7.22
C ASP A 59 11.70 3.41 -8.73
N GLY A 60 11.23 2.31 -9.33
CA GLY A 60 11.03 2.15 -10.77
C GLY A 60 12.30 1.71 -11.53
N LYS A 61 13.48 1.71 -10.90
CA LYS A 61 14.73 1.25 -11.51
C LYS A 61 15.14 -0.14 -11.02
N ILE A 62 14.72 -0.50 -9.82
CA ILE A 62 15.07 -1.77 -9.19
C ILE A 62 13.94 -2.78 -9.34
N ASN A 63 14.29 -4.01 -9.69
CA ASN A 63 13.36 -5.13 -9.67
C ASN A 63 13.48 -5.90 -8.33
N PRO A 64 12.45 -5.91 -7.47
CA PRO A 64 12.49 -6.63 -6.19
C PRO A 64 12.22 -8.13 -6.32
N GLU A 65 11.90 -8.62 -7.51
CA GLU A 65 11.38 -9.96 -7.76
C GLU A 65 12.29 -11.08 -7.23
N GLU A 66 13.61 -10.99 -7.45
CA GLU A 66 14.55 -12.03 -7.01
C GLU A 66 14.57 -12.17 -5.48
N GLN A 67 14.57 -11.06 -4.74
CA GLN A 67 14.57 -11.10 -3.27
C GLN A 67 13.23 -11.63 -2.73
N LEU A 68 12.12 -11.29 -3.38
CA LEU A 68 10.80 -11.81 -3.00
C LEU A 68 10.70 -13.32 -3.26
N GLU A 69 11.23 -13.81 -4.39
CA GLU A 69 11.34 -15.25 -4.69
C GLU A 69 12.18 -15.97 -3.64
N LYS A 70 13.35 -15.40 -3.28
CA LYS A 70 14.21 -15.98 -2.25
C LYS A 70 13.50 -16.07 -0.90
N LEU A 71 12.73 -15.05 -0.53
CA LEU A 71 11.97 -15.06 0.70
C LEU A 71 10.87 -16.13 0.68
N LEU A 72 10.25 -16.42 -0.47
CA LEU A 72 9.22 -17.44 -0.61
C LEU A 72 9.73 -18.89 -0.56
N TYR A 73 11.05 -19.14 -0.63
CA TYR A 73 11.59 -20.49 -0.48
C TYR A 73 11.21 -21.11 0.87
N ASP A 74 11.19 -20.29 1.94
CA ASP A 74 10.70 -20.73 3.23
C ASP A 74 9.18 -20.89 3.19
N GLN A 75 8.71 -22.09 3.57
CA GLN A 75 7.30 -22.44 3.47
C GLN A 75 6.40 -21.71 4.47
N LYS A 76 6.99 -21.08 5.49
CA LYS A 76 6.29 -20.28 6.51
C LYS A 76 6.00 -18.85 6.04
N ASN A 77 6.58 -18.41 4.93
CA ASN A 77 6.53 -17.03 4.47
C ASN A 77 5.32 -16.76 3.55
N TYR A 78 4.51 -15.76 3.91
CA TYR A 78 3.37 -15.25 3.16
C TYR A 78 3.59 -13.76 2.86
N ILE A 79 3.57 -13.40 1.59
CA ILE A 79 3.87 -12.03 1.15
C ILE A 79 2.64 -11.39 0.53
N TYR A 80 2.31 -10.19 0.99
CA TYR A 80 1.23 -9.35 0.47
C TYR A 80 1.82 -8.04 -0.04
N ILE A 81 1.73 -7.79 -1.35
CA ILE A 81 2.09 -6.51 -1.96
C ILE A 81 0.86 -5.60 -1.91
N ILE A 82 0.86 -4.62 -1.01
CA ILE A 82 -0.26 -3.72 -0.74
C ILE A 82 -0.01 -2.36 -1.39
N THR A 83 -0.69 -2.08 -2.49
CA THR A 83 -0.38 -0.92 -3.35
C THR A 83 -1.63 -0.09 -3.67
N ALA A 84 -1.41 1.16 -4.06
CA ALA A 84 -2.44 1.98 -4.70
C ALA A 84 -2.73 1.56 -6.14
N ARG A 85 -1.79 0.83 -6.78
CA ARG A 85 -1.92 0.37 -8.17
C ARG A 85 -3.00 -0.71 -8.30
N THR A 86 -3.44 -0.93 -9.54
CA THR A 86 -4.20 -2.13 -9.87
C THR A 86 -3.31 -3.37 -9.71
N VAL A 87 -3.94 -4.52 -9.43
CA VAL A 87 -3.23 -5.80 -9.31
C VAL A 87 -2.48 -6.13 -10.59
N GLU A 88 -3.11 -5.92 -11.75
CA GLU A 88 -2.53 -6.22 -13.06
C GLU A 88 -1.26 -5.41 -13.33
N SER A 89 -1.27 -4.13 -12.94
CA SER A 89 -0.11 -3.25 -13.12
C SER A 89 1.11 -3.72 -12.34
N VAL A 90 0.94 -4.31 -11.15
CA VAL A 90 2.05 -4.83 -10.35
C VAL A 90 2.42 -6.24 -10.76
N GLU A 91 1.43 -7.07 -11.09
CA GLU A 91 1.68 -8.44 -11.57
C GLU A 91 2.52 -8.46 -12.85
N MET A 92 2.26 -7.55 -13.80
CA MET A 92 3.11 -7.41 -15.00
C MET A 92 4.57 -7.07 -14.69
N LYS A 93 4.85 -6.46 -13.53
CA LYS A 93 6.20 -6.11 -13.08
C LYS A 93 6.87 -7.21 -12.26
N LEU A 94 6.10 -8.21 -11.79
CA LEU A 94 6.58 -9.37 -11.03
C LEU A 94 6.12 -10.69 -11.69
N PRO A 95 6.40 -10.90 -12.99
CA PRO A 95 5.79 -11.98 -13.77
C PRO A 95 6.23 -13.39 -13.33
N ARG A 96 7.40 -13.55 -12.72
CA ARG A 96 7.99 -14.85 -12.33
C ARG A 96 7.41 -15.40 -11.03
N ILE A 97 6.87 -14.55 -10.17
CA ILE A 97 6.37 -14.98 -8.86
C ILE A 97 5.01 -15.67 -9.00
N LYS A 98 5.02 -17.00 -9.05
CA LYS A 98 3.83 -17.85 -9.07
C LYS A 98 3.80 -18.74 -7.83
N SER A 99 3.12 -18.28 -6.78
CA SER A 99 3.06 -18.95 -5.48
C SER A 99 1.70 -18.75 -4.81
N GLU A 100 1.18 -19.81 -4.20
CA GLU A 100 -0.04 -19.78 -3.36
C GLU A 100 0.12 -18.93 -2.09
N ARG A 101 1.36 -18.55 -1.76
CA ARG A 101 1.71 -17.70 -0.61
C ARG A 101 2.07 -16.26 -0.98
N PHE A 102 1.89 -15.89 -2.25
CA PHE A 102 2.14 -14.53 -2.72
C PHE A 102 0.84 -13.89 -3.20
N PHE A 103 0.54 -12.71 -2.65
CA PHE A 103 -0.72 -12.02 -2.85
C PHE A 103 -0.46 -10.60 -3.33
N PHE A 104 -1.20 -10.22 -4.36
CA PHE A 104 -1.35 -8.83 -4.76
C PHE A 104 -2.58 -8.25 -4.06
N VAL A 105 -2.40 -7.08 -3.47
CA VAL A 105 -3.45 -6.32 -2.79
C VAL A 105 -3.49 -4.94 -3.43
N GLY A 106 -4.26 -4.84 -4.51
CA GLY A 106 -4.38 -3.62 -5.29
C GLY A 106 -5.33 -2.61 -4.65
N GLU A 107 -5.24 -1.38 -5.14
CA GLU A 107 -6.29 -0.37 -4.95
C GLU A 107 -6.53 -0.06 -3.47
N HIS A 108 -5.43 0.12 -2.74
CA HIS A 108 -5.41 0.39 -1.31
C HIS A 108 -6.11 -0.68 -0.46
N GLY A 109 -6.11 -1.94 -0.88
CA GLY A 109 -6.78 -3.02 -0.14
C GLY A 109 -8.17 -3.37 -0.64
N GLY A 110 -8.59 -2.84 -1.80
CA GLY A 110 -9.84 -3.20 -2.44
C GLY A 110 -9.80 -4.58 -3.06
N VAL A 111 -8.71 -4.90 -3.77
CA VAL A 111 -8.63 -6.10 -4.60
C VAL A 111 -7.56 -7.02 -4.05
N LEU A 112 -7.94 -8.21 -3.59
CA LEU A 112 -7.01 -9.27 -3.20
C LEU A 112 -6.95 -10.32 -4.30
N LYS A 113 -5.74 -10.64 -4.77
CA LYS A 113 -5.50 -11.69 -5.76
C LYS A 113 -4.27 -12.52 -5.39
N LYS A 114 -4.38 -13.85 -5.44
CA LYS A 114 -3.23 -14.75 -5.39
C LYS A 114 -2.44 -14.68 -6.70
N SER A 115 -1.11 -14.79 -6.67
CA SER A 115 -0.32 -14.69 -7.90
C SER A 115 -0.47 -15.87 -8.87
N THR A 116 -1.00 -16.99 -8.38
CA THR A 116 -1.37 -18.18 -9.16
C THR A 116 -2.76 -18.08 -9.79
N ALA A 117 -3.62 -17.18 -9.30
CA ALA A 117 -4.97 -17.05 -9.82
C ALA A 117 -4.96 -16.39 -11.20
N LEU A 118 -5.86 -16.84 -12.08
CA LEU A 118 -6.09 -16.20 -13.36
C LEU A 118 -6.67 -14.79 -13.14
N THR A 119 -6.25 -13.83 -13.97
CA THR A 119 -6.83 -12.49 -13.97
C THR A 119 -8.20 -12.55 -14.62
N SER A 120 -9.25 -12.20 -13.89
CA SER A 120 -10.52 -11.83 -14.52
C SER A 120 -10.33 -10.46 -15.18
N ASN A 121 -10.24 -10.45 -16.51
CA ASN A 121 -10.09 -9.21 -17.27
C ASN A 121 -11.41 -8.45 -17.27
N GLY A 122 -11.40 -7.26 -16.69
CA GLY A 122 -12.50 -6.29 -16.79
C GLY A 122 -12.75 -5.55 -15.49
N PRO A 123 -13.21 -4.29 -15.56
CA PRO A 123 -13.62 -3.57 -14.37
C PRO A 123 -14.77 -4.30 -13.68
N SER A 124 -14.75 -4.34 -12.35
CA SER A 124 -15.91 -4.82 -11.59
C SER A 124 -17.17 -4.02 -11.96
N GLN A 125 -18.36 -4.57 -11.70
CA GLN A 125 -19.63 -3.83 -11.85
C GLN A 125 -19.61 -2.50 -11.08
N PHE A 126 -18.92 -2.48 -9.94
CA PHE A 126 -18.71 -1.28 -9.13
C PHE A 126 -17.78 -0.26 -9.81
N GLY A 127 -16.69 -0.72 -10.44
CA GLY A 127 -15.81 0.13 -11.24
C GLY A 127 -16.55 0.77 -12.42
N LEU A 128 -17.43 0.01 -13.08
CA LEU A 128 -18.33 0.51 -14.13
C LEU A 128 -19.32 1.56 -13.60
N TYR A 129 -19.92 1.32 -12.42
CA TYR A 129 -20.80 2.28 -11.76
C TYR A 129 -20.09 3.60 -11.46
N CYS A 130 -18.92 3.54 -10.81
CA CYS A 130 -18.14 4.73 -10.46
C CYS A 130 -17.76 5.54 -11.72
N LYS A 131 -17.36 4.84 -12.78
CA LYS A 131 -17.06 5.46 -14.08
C LYS A 131 -18.26 6.22 -14.65
N SER A 132 -19.46 5.63 -14.60
CA SER A 132 -20.67 6.28 -15.10
C SER A 132 -21.10 7.47 -14.23
N ALA A 133 -21.10 7.31 -12.90
CA ALA A 133 -21.44 8.37 -11.95
C ALA A 133 -20.52 9.60 -12.12
N LEU A 134 -19.22 9.38 -12.28
CA LEU A 134 -18.27 10.47 -12.52
C LEU A 134 -18.47 11.12 -13.89
N LYS A 135 -18.70 10.33 -14.94
CA LYS A 135 -19.00 10.90 -16.28
C LYS A 135 -20.19 11.86 -16.20
N LYS A 136 -21.28 11.45 -15.54
CA LYS A 136 -22.45 12.31 -15.30
C LYS A 136 -22.08 13.58 -14.53
N PHE A 137 -21.24 13.48 -13.49
CA PHE A 137 -20.75 14.65 -12.74
C PHE A 137 -19.97 15.63 -13.63
N ILE A 138 -19.01 15.11 -14.41
CA ILE A 138 -18.20 15.90 -15.34
C ILE A 138 -19.11 16.59 -16.37
N ASP A 139 -20.07 15.86 -16.95
CA ASP A 139 -21.00 16.41 -17.94
C ASP A 139 -21.89 17.52 -17.34
N ARG A 140 -22.34 17.38 -16.08
CA ARG A 140 -23.06 18.46 -15.39
C ARG A 140 -22.19 19.71 -15.21
N LEU A 141 -20.92 19.55 -14.84
CA LEU A 141 -20.03 20.69 -14.67
C LEU A 141 -19.70 21.38 -15.98
N LYS A 142 -19.56 20.63 -17.09
CA LYS A 142 -19.46 21.21 -18.44
C LYS A 142 -20.68 22.04 -18.78
N ASN A 143 -21.88 21.52 -18.52
CA ASN A 143 -23.14 22.22 -18.80
C ASN A 143 -23.29 23.52 -17.98
N LYS A 144 -22.69 23.58 -16.80
CA LYS A 144 -22.61 24.80 -15.96
C LYS A 144 -21.47 25.75 -16.36
N GLY A 145 -20.65 25.40 -17.35
CA GLY A 145 -19.46 26.17 -17.74
C GLY A 145 -18.36 26.18 -16.68
N THR A 146 -18.39 25.23 -15.73
CA THR A 146 -17.47 25.18 -14.57
C THR A 146 -16.20 24.38 -14.86
N VAL A 147 -16.21 23.54 -15.89
CA VAL A 147 -15.05 22.76 -16.37
C VAL A 147 -14.85 23.06 -17.86
N PRO A 148 -13.61 23.20 -18.34
CA PRO A 148 -13.34 23.44 -19.74
C PRO A 148 -13.49 22.15 -20.58
N LYS A 149 -13.15 22.20 -21.87
CA LYS A 149 -13.58 21.25 -22.90
C LYS A 149 -12.98 19.84 -22.68
N ASP A 150 -13.49 18.85 -23.40
CA ASP A 150 -13.02 17.44 -23.33
C ASP A 150 -11.49 17.27 -23.53
N GLU A 151 -10.88 18.20 -24.25
CA GLU A 151 -9.44 18.27 -24.50
C GLU A 151 -8.61 18.67 -23.27
N ASP A 152 -9.22 19.27 -22.24
CA ASP A 152 -8.53 19.73 -21.03
C ASP A 152 -8.43 18.67 -19.91
N PHE A 153 -9.01 17.47 -20.09
CA PHE A 153 -8.93 16.40 -19.08
C PHE A 153 -8.83 15.00 -19.70
N LYS A 154 -8.13 14.09 -19.01
CA LYS A 154 -8.11 12.67 -19.37
C LYS A 154 -8.62 11.81 -18.23
N THR A 155 -9.82 11.28 -18.38
CA THR A 155 -10.36 10.33 -17.40
C THR A 155 -9.83 8.94 -17.68
N TYR A 156 -9.26 8.31 -16.67
CA TYR A 156 -8.91 6.90 -16.69
C TYR A 156 -9.68 6.20 -15.57
N ALA A 157 -10.00 4.93 -15.75
CA ALA A 157 -10.46 4.09 -14.67
C ALA A 157 -9.23 3.35 -14.13
N ASN A 158 -8.75 3.74 -12.96
CA ASN A 158 -7.62 3.08 -12.31
C ASN A 158 -8.12 1.93 -11.42
N GLY A 159 -8.49 0.82 -12.05
CA GLY A 159 -8.78 -0.42 -11.35
C GLY A 159 -10.27 -0.80 -11.23
N HIS A 160 -10.54 -1.73 -10.33
CA HIS A 160 -11.82 -2.41 -10.10
C HIS A 160 -12.73 -1.69 -9.09
N LEU A 161 -12.15 -1.11 -8.05
CA LEU A 161 -12.79 -0.56 -6.84
C LEU A 161 -12.30 0.84 -6.50
N THR A 162 -11.08 1.20 -6.89
CA THR A 162 -10.65 2.60 -6.92
C THR A 162 -10.95 3.18 -8.29
N PHE A 163 -11.42 4.41 -8.30
CA PHE A 163 -11.51 5.17 -9.53
C PHE A 163 -10.66 6.41 -9.35
N GLY A 164 -9.78 6.72 -10.29
CA GLY A 164 -9.03 7.96 -10.22
C GLY A 164 -8.73 8.49 -11.60
N PHE A 165 -8.87 9.79 -11.77
CA PHE A 165 -8.63 10.47 -13.03
C PHE A 165 -7.46 11.43 -12.88
N SER A 166 -6.68 11.52 -13.95
CA SER A 166 -5.54 12.43 -14.04
C SER A 166 -5.96 13.63 -14.86
N ILE A 167 -5.85 14.82 -14.29
CA ILE A 167 -5.95 16.05 -15.07
C ILE A 167 -4.51 16.38 -15.48
N GLU A 168 -4.09 15.79 -16.62
CA GLU A 168 -2.67 15.70 -17.05
C GLU A 168 -2.02 17.06 -17.34
N GLU A 169 -2.81 18.07 -17.70
CA GLU A 169 -2.35 19.44 -17.76
C GLU A 169 -3.29 20.28 -16.89
N LEU A 170 -2.80 21.40 -16.36
CA LEU A 170 -3.60 22.48 -15.75
C LEU A 170 -3.71 22.50 -14.21
N LYS A 171 -2.60 22.21 -13.51
CA LYS A 171 -2.41 22.64 -12.10
C LYS A 171 -2.45 24.17 -11.91
N ASN A 172 -2.20 24.93 -12.98
CA ASN A 172 -2.10 26.40 -12.95
C ASN A 172 -3.38 27.13 -13.38
N LYS A 173 -4.50 26.43 -13.58
CA LYS A 173 -5.75 27.09 -13.96
C LYS A 173 -6.64 27.30 -12.74
N SER A 174 -7.16 28.52 -12.61
CA SER A 174 -8.04 28.96 -11.51
C SER A 174 -9.30 28.10 -11.32
N TRP A 175 -9.74 27.38 -12.36
CA TRP A 175 -10.91 26.50 -12.28
C TRP A 175 -10.63 25.15 -11.60
N TYR A 176 -9.38 24.68 -11.53
CA TYR A 176 -9.06 23.34 -10.98
C TYR A 176 -9.48 23.23 -9.50
N GLN A 177 -9.18 24.27 -8.71
CA GLN A 177 -9.59 24.31 -7.30
C GLN A 177 -11.11 24.36 -7.16
N ALA A 178 -11.79 25.19 -7.97
CA ALA A 178 -13.24 25.24 -7.98
C ALA A 178 -13.87 23.88 -8.38
N PHE A 179 -13.26 23.15 -9.31
CA PHE A 179 -13.67 21.80 -9.68
C PHE A 179 -13.52 20.83 -8.49
N VAL A 180 -12.36 20.84 -7.83
CA VAL A 180 -12.10 20.01 -6.64
C VAL A 180 -13.11 20.31 -5.53
N ASP A 181 -13.38 21.58 -5.27
CA ASP A 181 -14.28 22.01 -4.19
C ASP A 181 -15.74 21.65 -4.50
N ASN A 182 -16.17 21.80 -5.76
CA ASN A 182 -17.48 21.34 -6.21
C ASN A 182 -17.62 19.81 -6.10
N LEU A 183 -16.58 19.06 -6.49
CA LEU A 183 -16.57 17.60 -6.38
C LEU A 183 -16.67 17.15 -4.92
N LYS A 184 -15.87 17.74 -4.04
CA LYS A 184 -15.93 17.48 -2.59
C LYS A 184 -17.32 17.79 -2.02
N THR A 185 -17.92 18.91 -2.42
CA THR A 185 -19.26 19.32 -1.98
C THR A 185 -20.32 18.33 -2.43
N GLU A 186 -20.37 17.98 -3.73
CA GLU A 186 -21.38 17.03 -4.24
C GLU A 186 -21.23 15.62 -3.64
N ILE A 187 -20.00 15.18 -3.33
CA ILE A 187 -19.78 13.91 -2.65
C ILE A 187 -20.24 13.96 -1.20
N ASN A 188 -19.92 15.03 -0.48
CA ASN A 188 -20.37 15.21 0.91
C ASN A 188 -21.90 15.31 1.02
N GLU A 189 -22.55 15.89 0.01
CA GLU A 189 -24.01 16.00 -0.08
C GLU A 189 -24.69 14.73 -0.64
N ASN A 190 -23.93 13.66 -0.93
CA ASN A 190 -24.41 12.42 -1.56
C ASN A 190 -25.12 12.64 -2.91
N LYS A 191 -24.81 13.73 -3.63
CA LYS A 191 -25.37 14.02 -4.97
C LYS A 191 -24.76 13.14 -6.07
N ILE A 192 -23.59 12.56 -5.80
CA ILE A 192 -22.96 11.53 -6.62
C ILE A 192 -23.33 10.17 -6.02
N GLY A 193 -24.50 9.65 -6.38
CA GLY A 193 -24.96 8.35 -5.86
C GLY A 193 -26.44 8.02 -5.99
N GLY A 194 -27.29 9.00 -6.30
CA GLY A 194 -28.75 8.87 -6.16
C GLY A 194 -29.55 8.33 -7.35
N GLU A 195 -28.93 8.01 -8.49
CA GLU A 195 -29.69 7.59 -9.69
C GLU A 195 -29.17 6.27 -10.27
N THR A 196 -30.13 5.43 -10.66
CA THR A 196 -29.91 4.21 -11.46
C THR A 196 -28.99 4.48 -12.65
N VAL A 197 -27.94 3.68 -12.77
CA VAL A 197 -27.01 3.72 -13.91
C VAL A 197 -27.51 2.72 -14.96
N ASP A 198 -27.96 3.22 -16.11
CA ASP A 198 -28.11 2.53 -17.41
C ASP A 198 -28.50 1.03 -17.34
N GLY A 199 -29.64 0.70 -16.71
CA GLY A 199 -30.17 -0.66 -16.71
C GLY A 199 -29.39 -1.70 -15.89
N LEU A 200 -28.39 -1.28 -15.12
CA LEU A 200 -27.79 -2.13 -14.08
C LEU A 200 -28.79 -2.22 -12.91
N ASP A 201 -29.30 -3.43 -12.69
CA ASP A 201 -30.16 -3.72 -11.54
C ASP A 201 -29.33 -3.76 -10.25
N LEU A 202 -29.05 -2.57 -9.72
CA LEU A 202 -28.36 -2.34 -8.44
C LEU A 202 -29.07 -2.97 -7.25
N LYS A 203 -30.28 -3.54 -7.42
CA LYS A 203 -30.97 -4.30 -6.36
C LYS A 203 -30.32 -5.65 -6.08
N ASN A 204 -29.55 -6.21 -7.03
CA ASN A 204 -28.87 -7.50 -6.89
C ASN A 204 -27.41 -7.39 -6.45
N LEU A 205 -26.81 -6.20 -6.51
CA LEU A 205 -25.65 -5.89 -5.67
C LEU A 205 -26.18 -5.84 -4.24
N GLU A 206 -25.78 -6.80 -3.40
CA GLU A 206 -26.31 -6.95 -2.06
C GLU A 206 -26.46 -5.57 -1.41
N HIS A 207 -27.69 -5.20 -1.04
CA HIS A 207 -28.00 -3.89 -0.44
C HIS A 207 -27.10 -3.55 0.78
N ALA A 208 -26.41 -4.55 1.36
CA ALA A 208 -25.40 -4.38 2.39
C ALA A 208 -24.07 -3.77 1.88
N GLU A 209 -23.66 -4.01 0.64
CA GLU A 209 -22.45 -3.41 0.04
C GLU A 209 -22.70 -1.94 -0.33
N LEU A 210 -23.83 -1.63 -0.98
CA LEU A 210 -24.24 -0.27 -1.33
C LEU A 210 -24.54 0.62 -0.10
N ASN A 211 -25.09 0.07 0.98
CA ASN A 211 -25.29 0.85 2.21
C ASN A 211 -24.02 1.00 3.07
N LYS A 212 -23.01 0.14 2.89
CA LYS A 212 -21.65 0.37 3.43
C LYS A 212 -20.86 1.41 2.62
N LEU A 213 -21.34 1.75 1.41
CA LEU A 213 -20.77 2.75 0.50
C LEU A 213 -21.27 4.18 0.76
N ILE A 214 -22.04 4.40 1.83
CA ILE A 214 -22.37 5.75 2.34
C ILE A 214 -21.08 6.39 2.86
N GLY A 215 -20.41 7.15 1.99
CA GLY A 215 -19.17 7.88 2.29
C GLY A 215 -18.05 7.46 1.34
N TYR A 216 -17.97 8.13 0.19
CA TYR A 216 -16.73 8.18 -0.58
C TYR A 216 -15.80 9.22 0.05
N LYS A 217 -14.49 8.99 -0.01
CA LYS A 217 -13.50 10.05 0.21
C LYS A 217 -12.93 10.46 -1.15
N VAL A 218 -12.85 11.78 -1.35
CA VAL A 218 -12.10 12.38 -2.44
C VAL A 218 -10.70 12.62 -1.94
N GLU A 219 -9.73 11.97 -2.58
CA GLU A 219 -8.33 12.25 -2.34
C GLU A 219 -7.77 13.00 -3.54
N VAL A 220 -7.31 14.22 -3.31
CA VAL A 220 -6.72 15.07 -4.33
C VAL A 220 -5.22 15.04 -4.14
N LEU A 221 -4.52 14.41 -5.08
CA LEU A 221 -3.06 14.39 -5.13
C LEU A 221 -2.60 15.58 -5.98
N GLU A 222 -2.69 16.77 -5.39
CA GLU A 222 -2.42 18.07 -6.04
C GLU A 222 -1.05 18.10 -6.73
N LYS A 223 -0.02 17.51 -6.10
CA LYS A 223 1.35 17.46 -6.64
C LYS A 223 1.47 16.74 -7.98
N ILE A 224 0.53 15.87 -8.34
CA ILE A 224 0.54 15.13 -9.61
C ILE A 224 -0.71 15.40 -10.45
N GLY A 225 -1.62 16.29 -10.01
CA GLY A 225 -2.83 16.64 -10.76
C GLY A 225 -3.84 15.48 -10.82
N PHE A 226 -3.78 14.58 -9.84
CA PHE A 226 -4.58 13.36 -9.83
C PHE A 226 -5.67 13.44 -8.76
N ILE A 227 -6.88 13.05 -9.11
CA ILE A 227 -8.00 12.97 -8.17
C ILE A 227 -8.45 11.52 -8.10
N SER A 228 -8.37 10.95 -6.90
CA SER A 228 -8.81 9.60 -6.57
C SER A 228 -10.14 9.66 -5.83
N LEU A 229 -11.06 8.80 -6.23
CA LEU A 229 -12.31 8.50 -5.56
C LEU A 229 -12.24 7.07 -5.05
N GLN A 230 -12.34 6.93 -3.74
CA GLN A 230 -12.29 5.64 -3.07
C GLN A 230 -13.34 5.59 -1.96
N PRO A 231 -13.90 4.41 -1.63
CA PRO A 231 -14.75 4.28 -0.45
C PRO A 231 -14.00 4.75 0.80
N LYS A 232 -14.65 5.49 1.71
CA LYS A 232 -14.01 6.06 2.91
C LYS A 232 -13.39 4.97 3.80
N ASN A 233 -14.04 3.82 3.86
CA ASN A 233 -13.60 2.66 4.64
C ASN A 233 -12.58 1.79 3.90
N LEU A 234 -12.21 2.14 2.66
CA LEU A 234 -11.21 1.45 1.88
C LEU A 234 -9.85 2.16 2.01
N HIS A 235 -8.92 1.48 2.65
CA HIS A 235 -7.52 1.89 2.77
C HIS A 235 -6.65 0.71 3.22
N LYS A 236 -5.33 0.81 3.00
CA LYS A 236 -4.35 -0.26 3.27
C LYS A 236 -4.49 -0.82 4.70
N GLY A 237 -4.63 0.08 5.68
CA GLY A 237 -4.86 -0.31 7.08
C GLY A 237 -6.13 -1.11 7.37
N SER A 238 -7.24 -0.84 6.67
CA SER A 238 -8.48 -1.60 6.84
C SER A 238 -8.28 -3.05 6.40
N PHE A 239 -7.54 -3.28 5.31
CA PHE A 239 -7.21 -4.61 4.81
C PHE A 239 -6.31 -5.35 5.81
N VAL A 240 -5.22 -4.70 6.25
CA VAL A 240 -4.28 -5.26 7.23
C VAL A 240 -4.99 -5.62 8.53
N GLN A 241 -5.87 -4.75 9.04
CA GLN A 241 -6.65 -5.03 10.24
C GLN A 241 -7.49 -6.31 10.11
N ARG A 242 -8.29 -6.43 9.04
CA ARG A 242 -9.15 -7.60 8.81
C ARG A 242 -8.33 -8.89 8.70
N LEU A 243 -7.23 -8.85 7.96
CA LEU A 243 -6.36 -10.01 7.77
C LEU A 243 -5.69 -10.44 9.08
N LEU A 244 -5.18 -9.49 9.87
CA LEU A 244 -4.57 -9.80 11.16
C LEU A 244 -5.58 -10.35 12.17
N GLU A 245 -6.81 -9.84 12.19
CA GLU A 245 -7.90 -10.38 13.02
C GLU A 245 -8.21 -11.84 12.63
N GLN A 246 -8.30 -12.13 11.33
CA GLN A 246 -8.48 -13.49 10.84
C GLN A 246 -7.34 -14.41 11.26
N LEU A 247 -6.08 -13.99 11.05
CA LEU A 247 -4.90 -14.79 11.39
C LEU A 247 -4.77 -15.06 12.89
N LYS A 248 -5.14 -14.11 13.75
CA LYS A 248 -5.17 -14.30 15.21
C LYS A 248 -6.17 -15.38 15.63
N GLY A 249 -7.29 -15.49 14.90
CA GLY A 249 -8.28 -16.55 15.12
C GLY A 249 -7.75 -17.96 14.88
N GLU A 250 -6.62 -18.11 14.17
CA GLU A 250 -6.02 -19.43 13.88
C GLU A 250 -5.15 -19.97 15.04
N GLY A 251 -4.85 -19.17 16.07
CA GLY A 251 -4.08 -19.61 17.24
C GLY A 251 -2.59 -19.88 16.97
N LEU A 252 -2.07 -19.51 15.80
CA LEU A 252 -0.67 -19.71 15.42
C LEU A 252 0.26 -18.64 16.01
N LYS A 253 1.51 -19.01 16.29
CA LYS A 253 2.56 -18.04 16.57
C LYS A 253 3.00 -17.36 15.27
N ILE A 254 2.51 -16.14 15.07
CA ILE A 254 2.78 -15.37 13.86
C ILE A 254 3.85 -14.29 14.06
N TYR A 255 4.76 -14.18 13.10
CA TYR A 255 5.63 -13.02 12.93
C TYR A 255 5.04 -12.15 11.82
N VAL A 256 5.01 -10.84 12.01
CA VAL A 256 4.50 -9.90 11.01
C VAL A 256 5.53 -8.80 10.80
N LEU A 257 5.82 -8.48 9.55
CA LEU A 257 6.69 -7.37 9.14
C LEU A 257 5.96 -6.48 8.14
N GLY A 258 5.94 -5.18 8.41
CA GLY A 258 5.38 -4.17 7.53
C GLY A 258 6.44 -3.23 6.98
N MET A 259 6.45 -2.94 5.68
CA MET A 259 7.23 -1.85 5.08
C MET A 259 6.37 -0.94 4.21
N GLY A 260 6.58 0.37 4.32
CA GLY A 260 5.89 1.38 3.52
C GLY A 260 6.64 2.71 3.50
N ASN A 261 6.38 3.56 2.52
CA ASN A 261 7.09 4.83 2.32
C ASN A 261 6.18 6.06 2.37
N ASP A 262 4.87 5.91 2.15
CA ASP A 262 3.97 7.04 1.91
C ASP A 262 2.98 7.27 3.07
N LEU A 263 2.22 8.36 3.00
CA LEU A 263 1.19 8.67 4.00
C LEU A 263 0.05 7.63 4.03
N PRO A 264 -0.44 7.12 2.87
CA PRO A 264 -1.38 5.99 2.83
C PRO A 264 -0.94 4.71 3.56
N ASP A 265 0.35 4.52 3.82
CA ASP A 265 0.88 3.41 4.61
C ASP A 265 0.70 3.59 6.13
N GLU A 266 0.57 4.81 6.63
CA GLU A 266 0.46 5.07 8.08
C GLU A 266 -0.72 4.34 8.75
N PRO A 267 -1.94 4.33 8.18
CA PRO A 267 -3.03 3.51 8.71
C PRO A 267 -2.71 2.00 8.75
N PHE A 268 -1.84 1.52 7.87
CA PHE A 268 -1.41 0.11 7.88
C PHE A 268 -0.47 -0.17 9.05
N PHE A 269 0.50 0.71 9.33
CA PHE A 269 1.34 0.58 10.54
C PHE A 269 0.50 0.67 11.82
N GLN A 270 -0.47 1.59 11.88
CA GLN A 270 -1.39 1.70 13.01
C GLN A 270 -2.19 0.41 13.22
N ALA A 271 -2.70 -0.21 12.15
CA ALA A 271 -3.41 -1.49 12.23
C ALA A 271 -2.51 -2.62 12.77
N MET A 272 -1.24 -2.65 12.37
CA MET A 272 -0.26 -3.60 12.93
C MET A 272 -0.05 -3.37 14.44
N HIS A 273 0.15 -2.13 14.85
CA HIS A 273 0.41 -1.78 16.26
C HIS A 273 -0.79 -2.06 17.15
N LYS A 274 -2.01 -1.74 16.69
CA LYS A 274 -3.26 -2.11 17.37
C LYS A 274 -3.36 -3.62 17.57
N ASN A 275 -2.73 -4.40 16.70
CA ASN A 275 -2.67 -5.84 16.79
C ASN A 275 -1.44 -6.39 17.55
N GLY A 276 -0.60 -5.54 18.13
CA GLY A 276 0.57 -5.94 18.93
C GLY A 276 1.83 -6.23 18.10
N PHE A 277 1.83 -5.93 16.80
CA PHE A 277 2.99 -6.12 15.93
C PHE A 277 3.76 -4.81 15.77
N THR A 278 5.04 -4.81 16.17
CA THR A 278 5.88 -3.60 16.17
C THR A 278 6.90 -3.57 15.04
N ASN A 279 7.12 -4.68 14.32
CA ASN A 279 8.09 -4.74 13.22
C ASN A 279 7.50 -4.00 12.00
N THR A 280 7.63 -2.68 12.02
CA THR A 280 7.08 -1.74 11.04
C THR A 280 8.22 -0.82 10.60
N ILE A 281 8.45 -0.72 9.30
CA ILE A 281 9.56 0.02 8.71
C ILE A 281 9.01 1.10 7.79
N LYS A 282 9.37 2.36 8.07
CA LYS A 282 9.16 3.45 7.13
C LYS A 282 10.36 3.57 6.19
N VAL A 283 10.11 3.74 4.90
CA VAL A 283 11.13 3.85 3.86
C VAL A 283 11.19 5.28 3.30
N GLY A 284 12.37 5.89 3.25
CA GLY A 284 12.59 7.22 2.66
C GLY A 284 13.65 8.03 3.41
N ASN A 285 14.19 9.10 2.80
CA ASN A 285 15.28 9.88 3.42
C ASN A 285 14.81 10.98 4.39
N ASP A 286 13.57 11.46 4.24
CA ASP A 286 13.07 12.65 4.92
C ASP A 286 11.94 12.31 5.90
N ILE A 287 12.23 11.43 6.87
CA ILE A 287 11.22 11.02 7.86
C ILE A 287 11.49 11.78 9.15
N GLN A 288 10.65 12.78 9.41
CA GLN A 288 10.63 13.39 10.74
C GLN A 288 10.04 12.38 11.74
N PRO A 289 10.57 12.31 12.97
CA PRO A 289 10.11 11.33 13.97
C PRO A 289 8.61 11.37 14.29
N ASP A 290 7.94 12.49 14.04
CA ASP A 290 6.51 12.72 14.26
C ASP A 290 5.62 12.42 13.04
N GLN A 291 6.22 12.12 11.88
CA GLN A 291 5.51 11.91 10.63
C GLN A 291 5.13 10.44 10.36
N SER A 292 5.68 9.50 11.12
CA SER A 292 5.36 8.09 10.98
C SER A 292 5.18 7.40 12.32
N VAL A 293 4.21 6.49 12.39
CA VAL A 293 4.08 5.60 13.55
C VAL A 293 5.00 4.38 13.46
N ALA A 294 5.62 4.10 12.30
CA ALA A 294 6.53 2.97 12.13
C ALA A 294 7.68 3.02 13.15
N LYS A 295 8.15 1.86 13.60
CA LYS A 295 9.18 1.77 14.65
C LYS A 295 10.61 1.81 14.11
N LEU A 296 10.78 1.53 12.84
CA LEU A 296 12.06 1.35 12.18
C LEU A 296 12.09 2.17 10.90
N HIS A 297 13.30 2.35 10.39
CA HIS A 297 13.56 3.22 9.26
C HIS A 297 14.57 2.59 8.31
N LEU A 298 14.33 2.73 7.01
CA LEU A 298 15.29 2.48 5.95
C LEU A 298 15.28 3.66 4.97
N GLU A 299 16.42 3.99 4.41
CA GLU A 299 16.56 5.20 3.59
C GLU A 299 15.86 5.08 2.22
N ASN A 300 15.87 3.88 1.63
CA ASN A 300 15.47 3.68 0.23
C ASN A 300 15.17 2.21 -0.10
N PRO A 301 14.60 1.94 -1.29
CA PRO A 301 14.31 0.58 -1.75
C PRO A 301 15.51 -0.36 -1.77
N GLN A 302 16.72 0.12 -2.08
CA GLN A 302 17.94 -0.67 -2.10
C GLN A 302 18.23 -1.25 -0.70
N GLN A 303 18.07 -0.43 0.35
CA GLN A 303 18.22 -0.88 1.73
C GLN A 303 17.12 -1.88 2.12
N CYS A 304 15.90 -1.70 1.62
CA CYS A 304 14.81 -2.66 1.83
C CYS A 304 15.18 -4.04 1.27
N LEU A 305 15.66 -4.11 0.03
CA LEU A 305 16.05 -5.40 -0.57
C LEU A 305 17.22 -6.07 0.16
N LYS A 306 18.20 -5.29 0.61
CA LYS A 306 19.30 -5.80 1.46
C LYS A 306 18.79 -6.30 2.81
N PHE A 307 17.78 -5.64 3.39
CA PHE A 307 17.14 -6.11 4.61
C PHE A 307 16.41 -7.44 4.38
N LEU A 308 15.66 -7.56 3.27
CA LEU A 308 14.98 -8.81 2.91
C LEU A 308 15.98 -9.94 2.65
N GLU A 309 17.10 -9.66 1.98
CA GLU A 309 18.18 -10.64 1.78
C GLU A 309 18.69 -11.19 3.12
N LYS A 310 18.87 -10.33 4.14
CA LYS A 310 19.27 -10.79 5.48
C LYS A 310 18.23 -11.72 6.11
N LEU A 311 16.93 -11.46 5.93
CA LEU A 311 15.89 -12.37 6.42
C LEU A 311 16.00 -13.76 5.81
N THR A 312 16.43 -13.87 4.55
CA THR A 312 16.62 -15.17 3.89
C THR A 312 17.80 -15.97 4.45
N LEU A 313 18.70 -15.32 5.19
CA LEU A 313 19.84 -15.95 5.85
C LEU A 313 19.52 -16.40 7.29
N ILE A 314 18.39 -15.96 7.85
CA ILE A 314 17.94 -16.35 9.18
C ILE A 314 17.12 -17.64 9.03
N GLN A 315 17.65 -18.76 9.52
CA GLN A 315 16.96 -20.04 9.56
C GLN A 315 16.02 -20.13 10.78
#